data_AF-A0A8J7EBN8-F1
#
_entry.id   AF-A0A8J7EBN8-F1
#
_cell.length_a   1.000
_cell.length_b   1.000
_cell.length_c   1.000
_cell.angle_alpha   90.00
_cell.angle_beta   90.00
_cell.angle_gamma   90.00
#
_symmetry.space_group_name_H-M   'P 1'
#
loop_
_entity.id
_entity.type
_entity.pdbx_description
1 polymer ?
#
loop_
_entity_poly.entity_id
_entity_poly.type
_entity_poly.pdbx_seq_one_letter_code
_entity_poly.pdbx_strand_id
1 'polypeptide(L)' 'MGAAAADASDRFIYNNNGALLFDVDGAGGAAQVQIATLIGAPTITTADIVTI' A
#
# COMPACT_ATOMS: atom_id res chain seq x y z
N MET A 1 2.80 -11.43 -2.18
CA MET A 1 3.07 -10.23 -2.99
C MET A 1 1.73 -9.57 -3.22
N GLY A 2 1.50 -8.34 -2.73
CA GLY A 2 0.23 -7.64 -2.91
C GLY A 2 0.20 -7.05 -4.31
N ALA A 3 -0.36 -7.77 -5.28
CA ALA A 3 -0.38 -7.36 -6.68
C ALA A 3 -1.47 -6.31 -6.98
N ALA A 4 -2.51 -6.23 -6.14
CA ALA A 4 -3.62 -5.29 -6.25
C ALA A 4 -4.34 -5.15 -4.90
N ALA A 5 -5.05 -4.04 -4.71
CA ALA A 5 -6.03 -3.85 -3.65
C ALA A 5 -7.15 -4.92 -3.75
N ALA A 6 -7.63 -5.46 -2.63
CA ALA A 6 -8.65 -6.51 -2.64
C ALA A 6 -10.07 -5.93 -2.65
N ASP A 7 -10.29 -4.79 -1.99
CA ASP A 7 -11.51 -3.99 -2.08
C ASP A 7 -11.24 -2.48 -1.95
N ALA A 8 -12.24 -1.66 -2.27
CA ALA A 8 -12.14 -0.19 -2.36
C ALA A 8 -11.62 0.52 -1.08
N SER A 9 -11.53 -0.19 0.05
CA SER A 9 -10.96 0.30 1.31
C SER A 9 -9.43 0.14 1.36
N ASP A 10 -8.87 -0.76 0.55
CA ASP A 10 -7.44 -1.08 0.49
C ASP A 10 -6.67 -0.09 -0.37
N ARG A 11 -6.55 1.15 0.13
CA ARG A 11 -5.83 2.21 -0.61
C ARG A 11 -4.33 2.25 -0.36
N PHE A 12 -3.83 1.49 0.61
CA PHE A 12 -2.40 1.39 0.91
C PHE A 12 -1.93 -0.04 0.77
N ILE A 13 -0.91 -0.25 -0.07
CA ILE A 13 -0.38 -1.57 -0.39
C ILE A 13 1.10 -1.58 0.01
N TYR A 14 1.46 -2.52 0.88
CA TYR A 14 2.83 -2.67 1.34
C TYR A 14 3.46 -3.96 0.82
N ASN A 15 4.59 -3.81 0.13
CA ASN A 15 5.33 -4.93 -0.43
C ASN A 15 6.49 -5.36 0.47
N ASN A 16 6.84 -6.64 0.39
CA ASN A 16 7.92 -7.24 1.20
C ASN A 16 9.33 -6.68 0.90
N ASN A 17 9.47 -5.87 -0.15
CA ASN A 17 10.70 -5.13 -0.46
C ASN A 17 10.72 -3.71 0.14
N GLY A 18 9.75 -3.37 0.99
CA GLY A 18 9.64 -2.05 1.61
C GLY A 18 8.88 -1.01 0.77
N ALA A 19 8.42 -1.32 -0.44
CA ALA A 19 7.66 -0.36 -1.24
C ALA A 19 6.24 -0.16 -0.66
N LEU A 20 5.89 1.09 -0.35
CA LEU A 20 4.54 1.50 0.01
C LEU A 20 3.91 2.20 -1.19
N LEU A 21 2.81 1.63 -1.67
CA LEU A 21 2.03 2.14 -2.79
C LEU A 21 0.68 2.66 -2.32
N PHE A 22 0.20 3.69 -3.00
CA PHE A 22 -1.14 4.23 -2.87
C PHE A 22 -1.97 3.87 -4.10
N ASP A 23 -3.11 3.24 -3.88
CA ASP A 23 -4.14 3.00 -4.88
C ASP A 23 -5.29 3.99 -4.67
N VAL A 24 -5.54 4.85 -5.67
CA VAL A 24 -6.55 5.92 -5.55
C VAL A 24 -7.97 5.38 -5.59
N ASP A 25 -8.21 4.28 -6.30
CA ASP A 25 -9.54 3.67 -6.41
C ASP A 25 -9.71 2.47 -5.48
N GLY A 26 -8.61 1.90 -4.98
CA GLY A 26 -8.60 0.73 -4.11
C GLY A 26 -9.21 -0.51 -4.78
N ALA A 27 -9.42 -0.49 -6.08
CA ALA A 27 -10.07 -1.57 -6.82
C ALA A 27 -9.15 -2.16 -7.90
N GLY A 28 -7.90 -1.66 -8.01
CA GLY A 28 -6.94 -2.06 -9.02
C GLY A 28 -7.30 -1.63 -10.45
N GLY A 29 -8.27 -0.72 -10.61
CA GLY A 29 -8.63 -0.14 -11.91
C GLY A 29 -7.69 1.00 -12.31
N ALA A 30 -7.23 1.76 -11.32
CA ALA A 30 -6.21 2.78 -11.45
C ALA A 30 -4.81 2.22 -11.21
N ALA A 31 -3.81 2.85 -11.82
CA ALA A 31 -2.42 2.52 -11.54
C ALA A 31 -2.04 2.96 -10.12
N GLN A 32 -1.44 2.05 -9.36
CA GLN A 32 -0.89 2.33 -8.03
C GLN A 32 0.35 3.22 -8.14
N VAL A 33 0.51 4.16 -7.21
CA VAL A 33 1.67 5.07 -7.16
C VAL A 33 2.52 4.73 -5.95
N GLN A 34 3.82 4.49 -6.14
CA GLN A 34 4.74 4.35 -5.01
C GLN A 34 4.96 5.72 -4.35
N ILE A 35 4.67 5.79 -3.05
CA ILE A 35 4.79 7.04 -2.27
C ILE A 35 5.93 7.00 -1.25
N ALA A 36 6.44 5.82 -0.90
CA ALA A 36 7.58 5.67 0.00
C ALA A 36 8.34 4.34 -0.22
N THR A 37 9.56 4.29 0.32
CA THR A 37 10.33 3.07 0.55
C THR A 37 10.70 3.00 2.02
N LEU A 38 10.20 1.99 2.73
CA LEU A 38 10.51 1.74 4.13
C LEU A 38 11.80 0.91 4.21
N ILE A 39 12.89 1.55 4.60
CA ILE A 39 14.21 0.93 4.68
C ILE A 39 14.20 -0.22 5.70
N GLY A 40 14.77 -1.36 5.30
CA GLY A 40 14.80 -2.58 6.13
C GLY A 40 13.53 -3.43 6.04
N ALA A 41 12.54 -3.03 5.24
CA ALA A 41 11.27 -3.73 5.06
C ALA A 41 10.62 -4.14 6.40
N PRO A 42 10.37 -3.18 7.32
CA PRO A 42 9.78 -3.49 8.63
C PRO A 42 8.41 -4.17 8.49
N THR A 43 8.06 -5.01 9.46
CA THR A 43 6.70 -5.50 9.61
C THR A 43 5.81 -4.36 10.10
N ILE A 44 4.79 -4.01 9.32
CA ILE A 44 3.78 -3.02 9.69
C ILE A 44 2.38 -3.61 9.53
N THR A 45 1.41 -2.97 10.15
CA THR A 45 -0.02 -3.28 10.10
C THR A 45 -0.80 -2.06 9.63
N THR A 46 -2.11 -2.21 9.41
CA THR A 46 -2.99 -1.07 9.10
C THR A 46 -3.04 -0.03 10.21
N ALA A 47 -2.75 -0.41 11.47
CA ALA A 47 -2.72 0.52 12.61
C ALA A 47 -1.52 1.50 12.55
N ASP A 48 -0.49 1.19 11.76
CA ASP A 48 0.69 2.04 11.59
C ASP A 48 0.49 3.12 10.51
N ILE A 49 -0.63 3.08 9.77
CA ILE A 49 -0.98 4.04 8.72
C ILE A 49 -2.12 4.92 9.20
N VAL A 50 -1.85 6.21 9.38
CA VAL A 50 -2.84 7.23 9.76
C VAL A 50 -3.14 8.10 8.55
N THR A 51 -4.42 8.27 8.22
CA THR A 51 -4.90 9.24 7.23
C THR A 51 -5.58 10.40 7.95
N ILE A 52 -5.33 11.63 7.49
CA ILE A 52 -5.85 12.88 8.08
C ILE A 52 -6.64 13.70 7.06
#